data_AF-A0A3Z6QTY6-F1
#
_entry.id   AF-A0A3Z6QTY6-F1
#
_cell.length_a   1.000
_cell.length_b   1.000
_cell.length_c   1.000
_cell.angle_alpha   90.00
_cell.angle_beta   90.00
_cell.angle_gamma   90.00
#
_symmetry.space_group_name_H-M   'P 1'
#
loop_
_entity.id
_entity.type
_entity.pdbx_description
1 polymer ?
#
loop_
_entity_poly.entity_id
_entity_poly.type
_entity_poly.pdbx_seq_one_letter_code
_entity_poly.pdbx_strand_id
1 'polypeptide(L)'
;MIRLIEIYSRLEAVDGFLALMLQQPENYRERIIHDRIVGFVEYVDSVNSAVWGQQRQGKLCDFDTRYILPAISEIWLQVNRELTGNNKPLYELARCITELISLVSFYLSRIEGNNDKNRILH
;
A
#
# COMPACT_ATOMS: atom_id res chain seq x y z
N MET A 1 3.46 2.33 11.79
CA MET A 1 3.39 0.88 11.53
C MET A 1 1.97 0.41 11.17
N ILE A 2 0.95 0.65 12.01
CA ILE A 2 -0.45 0.23 11.76
C ILE A 2 -0.94 0.60 10.34
N ARG A 3 -0.66 1.84 9.89
CA ARG A 3 -1.02 2.30 8.53
C ARG A 3 -0.43 1.44 7.41
N LEU A 4 0.81 0.94 7.55
CA LEU A 4 1.43 0.07 6.56
C LEU A 4 0.80 -1.32 6.54
N ILE A 5 0.45 -1.85 7.71
CA ILE A 5 -0.27 -3.13 7.85
C ILE A 5 -1.65 -3.05 7.20
N GLU A 6 -2.35 -1.93 7.37
CA GLU A 6 -3.66 -1.74 6.74
C GLU A 6 -3.53 -1.60 5.21
N ILE A 7 -2.54 -0.86 4.70
CA ILE A 7 -2.25 -0.81 3.26
C ILE A 7 -1.98 -2.22 2.72
N TYR A 8 -1.13 -2.99 3.39
CA TYR A 8 -0.82 -4.38 3.03
C TYR A 8 -2.10 -5.24 2.97
N SER A 9 -2.91 -5.20 4.03
CA SER A 9 -4.14 -5.98 4.12
C SER A 9 -5.13 -5.63 3.00
N ARG A 10 -5.22 -4.35 2.62
CA ARG A 10 -6.08 -3.91 1.51
C ARG A 10 -5.54 -4.35 0.15
N LEU A 11 -4.22 -4.33 -0.05
CA LEU A 11 -3.60 -4.88 -1.27
C LEU A 11 -3.85 -6.37 -1.42
N GLU A 12 -3.66 -7.16 -0.36
CA GLU A 12 -3.97 -8.59 -0.35
C GLU A 12 -5.45 -8.87 -0.69
N ALA A 13 -6.37 -8.04 -0.19
CA ALA A 13 -7.78 -8.16 -0.53
C ALA A 13 -8.08 -7.84 -2.01
N VAL A 14 -7.35 -6.89 -2.61
CA VAL A 14 -7.43 -6.59 -4.04
C VAL A 14 -6.86 -7.74 -4.85
N ASP A 15 -5.69 -8.25 -4.47
CA ASP A 15 -5.02 -9.37 -5.14
C ASP A 15 -5.87 -10.64 -5.14
N GLY A 16 -6.41 -11.02 -3.98
CA GLY A 16 -7.30 -12.18 -3.86
C GLY A 16 -8.56 -12.04 -4.72
N PHE A 17 -9.13 -10.84 -4.83
CA PHE A 17 -10.25 -10.59 -5.72
C PHE A 17 -9.84 -10.70 -7.20
N LEU A 18 -8.66 -10.21 -7.54
CA LEU A 18 -8.13 -10.23 -8.90
C LEU A 18 -7.79 -11.66 -9.35
N ALA A 19 -7.24 -12.49 -8.45
CA ALA A 19 -7.02 -13.91 -8.67
C ALA A 19 -8.33 -14.66 -8.98
N LEU A 20 -9.42 -14.36 -8.25
CA LEU A 20 -10.75 -14.93 -8.53
C LEU A 20 -11.26 -14.51 -9.91
N MET A 21 -11.08 -13.25 -10.29
CA MET A 21 -11.46 -12.76 -11.63
C MET A 21 -10.70 -13.46 -12.75
N LEU A 22 -9.39 -13.69 -12.57
CA LEU A 22 -8.57 -14.39 -13.56
C LEU A 22 -8.97 -15.87 -13.70
N GLN A 23 -9.42 -16.51 -12.61
CA GLN A 23 -9.89 -17.89 -12.63
C GLN A 23 -11.29 -18.04 -13.24
N GLN A 24 -12.16 -17.04 -13.07
CA GLN A 24 -13.57 -17.11 -13.48
C GLN A 24 -14.04 -15.82 -14.14
N PRO A 25 -13.46 -15.42 -15.30
CA PRO A 25 -13.69 -14.11 -15.89
C PRO A 25 -15.16 -13.83 -16.23
N GLU A 26 -15.93 -14.88 -16.56
CA GLU A 26 -17.37 -14.73 -16.89
C GLU A 26 -18.25 -14.39 -15.67
N ASN A 27 -17.78 -14.65 -14.45
CA ASN A 27 -18.54 -14.42 -13.22
C ASN A 27 -18.34 -13.03 -12.61
N TYR A 28 -17.40 -12.23 -13.14
CA TYR A 28 -17.04 -10.94 -12.55
C TYR A 28 -17.10 -9.80 -13.56
N ARG A 29 -17.69 -8.68 -13.15
CA ARG A 29 -17.70 -7.45 -13.93
C ARG A 29 -16.42 -6.67 -13.68
N GLU A 30 -15.72 -6.28 -14.75
CA GLU A 30 -14.49 -5.47 -14.69
C GLU A 30 -14.65 -4.18 -13.87
N ARG A 31 -15.84 -3.57 -13.88
CA ARG A 31 -16.14 -2.40 -13.06
C ARG A 31 -15.88 -2.61 -11.57
N ILE A 32 -16.09 -3.82 -11.05
CA ILE A 32 -15.92 -4.11 -9.62
C ILE A 32 -14.45 -4.01 -9.21
N ILE A 33 -13.52 -4.51 -10.02
CA ILE A 33 -12.09 -4.38 -9.70
C ILE A 33 -11.64 -2.91 -9.82
N HIS A 34 -12.14 -2.19 -10.81
CA HIS A 34 -11.87 -0.76 -10.95
C HIS A 34 -12.33 0.03 -9.72
N ASP A 35 -13.55 -0.17 -9.25
CA ASP A 35 -14.08 0.52 -8.06
C ASP A 35 -13.26 0.19 -6.80
N ARG A 36 -12.77 -1.05 -6.66
CA ARG A 36 -11.87 -1.46 -5.58
C ARG A 36 -10.51 -0.76 -5.65
N ILE A 37 -9.95 -0.63 -6.85
CA ILE A 37 -8.67 0.06 -7.06
C ILE A 37 -8.81 1.55 -6.75
N VAL A 38 -9.86 2.20 -7.24
CA VAL A 38 -10.14 3.61 -6.93
C VAL A 38 -10.23 3.80 -5.43
N GLY A 39 -11.03 2.99 -4.73
CA GLY A 39 -11.14 3.08 -3.27
C GLY A 39 -9.82 2.79 -2.53
N PHE A 40 -8.94 1.95 -3.10
CA PHE A 40 -7.60 1.73 -2.55
C PHE A 40 -6.68 2.94 -2.75
N VAL A 41 -6.66 3.53 -3.95
CA VAL A 41 -5.87 4.75 -4.25
C VAL A 41 -6.30 5.89 -3.33
N GLU A 42 -7.61 6.15 -3.21
CA GLU A 42 -8.16 7.18 -2.32
C GLU A 42 -7.77 6.97 -0.86
N TYR A 43 -7.75 5.71 -0.40
CA TYR A 43 -7.29 5.39 0.94
C TYR A 43 -5.80 5.71 1.14
N VAL A 44 -4.94 5.33 0.18
CA VAL A 44 -3.51 5.61 0.26
C VAL A 44 -3.23 7.12 0.22
N ASP A 45 -3.97 7.88 -0.59
CA ASP A 45 -3.92 9.35 -0.62
C ASP A 45 -4.28 9.96 0.75
N SER A 46 -5.34 9.45 1.38
CA SER A 46 -5.77 9.86 2.72
C SER A 46 -4.68 9.59 3.76
N VAL A 47 -4.09 8.39 3.74
CA VAL A 47 -3.01 8.00 4.66
C VAL A 47 -1.79 8.90 4.46
N ASN A 48 -1.35 9.13 3.22
CA ASN A 48 -0.22 9.99 2.92
C ASN A 48 -0.45 11.42 3.41
N SER A 49 -1.64 11.97 3.13
CA SER A 49 -2.04 13.31 3.59
C SER A 49 -2.05 13.42 5.11
N ALA A 50 -2.54 12.40 5.81
CA ALA A 50 -2.59 12.37 7.27
C ALA A 50 -1.18 12.34 7.89
N VAL A 51 -0.27 11.52 7.35
CA VAL A 51 1.13 11.41 7.84
C VAL A 51 1.88 12.73 7.61
N TRP A 52 1.76 13.32 6.41
CA TRP A 52 2.36 14.63 6.12
C TRP A 52 1.77 15.75 6.96
N GLY A 53 0.46 15.72 7.23
CA GLY A 53 -0.20 16.65 8.15
C GLY A 53 0.39 16.57 9.56
N GLN A 54 0.63 15.37 10.08
CA GLN A 54 1.30 15.16 11.36
C GLN A 54 2.74 15.68 11.35
N GLN A 55 3.49 15.45 10.27
CA GLN A 55 4.86 15.94 10.14
C GLN A 55 4.92 17.47 10.18
N ARG A 56 4.06 18.16 9.43
CA ARG A 56 4.01 19.64 9.41
C ARG A 56 3.65 20.24 10.76
N GLN A 57 2.90 19.50 11.58
CA GLN A 57 2.53 19.91 12.93
C GLN A 57 3.58 19.52 13.99
N GLY A 58 4.69 18.88 13.60
CA GLY A 58 5.70 18.38 14.54
C GLY A 58 5.18 17.24 15.44
N LYS A 59 4.18 16.48 14.98
CA LYS A 59 3.51 15.41 15.75
C LYS A 59 4.02 14.00 15.43
N LEU A 60 4.93 13.85 14.48
CA LEU A 60 5.59 12.56 14.25
C LEU A 60 6.77 12.40 15.21
N CYS A 61 6.92 11.22 15.78
CA CYS A 61 8.12 10.88 16.54
C CYS A 61 9.31 10.65 15.59
N ASP A 62 10.51 10.58 16.15
CA ASP A 62 11.74 10.34 15.37
C ASP A 62 11.68 9.03 14.58
N PHE A 63 11.09 7.99 15.19
CA PHE A 63 10.88 6.71 14.53
C PHE A 63 9.96 6.84 13.32
N ASP A 64 8.81 7.51 13.47
CA ASP A 64 7.86 7.70 12.37
C ASP A 64 8.45 8.56 11.26
N THR A 65 9.17 9.63 11.62
CA THR A 65 9.88 10.50 10.67
C THR A 65 10.93 9.73 9.88
N ARG A 66 11.69 8.86 10.55
CA ARG A 66 12.80 8.12 9.93
C ARG A 66 12.35 6.93 9.09
N TYR A 67 11.25 6.28 9.47
CA TYR A 67 10.88 4.98 8.89
C TYR A 67 9.47 4.94 8.29
N ILE A 68 8.46 5.55 8.93
CA ILE A 68 7.07 5.46 8.45
C ILE A 68 6.79 6.46 7.35
N LEU A 69 7.16 7.73 7.53
CA LEU A 69 6.93 8.79 6.55
C LEU A 69 7.57 8.49 5.19
N PRO A 70 8.85 8.05 5.09
CA PRO A 70 9.46 7.69 3.81
C PRO A 70 8.76 6.49 3.15
N ALA A 71 8.44 5.44 3.92
CA ALA A 71 7.75 4.26 3.40
C ALA A 71 6.38 4.61 2.81
N ILE A 72 5.56 5.38 3.55
CA ILE A 72 4.25 5.83 3.08
C ILE A 72 4.38 6.70 1.83
N SER A 73 5.37 7.60 1.78
CA SER A 73 5.55 8.50 0.62
C SER A 73 5.93 7.72 -0.64
N GLU A 74 6.80 6.72 -0.54
CA GLU A 74 7.17 5.88 -1.69
C GLU A 74 6.02 4.99 -2.14
N ILE A 75 5.31 4.36 -1.20
CA ILE A 75 4.11 3.57 -1.51
C ILE A 75 3.07 4.44 -2.21
N TRP A 76 2.80 5.64 -1.69
CA TRP A 76 1.87 6.59 -2.30
C TRP A 76 2.26 6.96 -3.74
N LEU A 77 3.56 7.21 -3.97
CA LEU A 77 4.08 7.53 -5.31
C LEU A 77 3.88 6.35 -6.27
N GLN A 78 4.21 5.14 -5.83
CA GLN A 78 4.10 3.94 -6.67
C GLN A 78 2.64 3.58 -6.93
N VAL A 79 1.75 3.69 -5.94
CA VAL A 79 0.30 3.51 -6.11
C VAL A 79 -0.25 4.48 -7.15
N ASN A 80 0.09 5.77 -7.04
CA ASN A 80 -0.39 6.76 -7.99
C ASN A 80 0.15 6.54 -9.41
N ARG A 81 1.39 6.08 -9.54
CA ARG A 81 1.98 5.76 -10.84
C ARG A 81 1.33 4.53 -11.49
N GLU A 82 1.12 3.48 -10.71
CA GLU A 82 0.72 2.17 -11.25
C GLU A 82 -0.79 1.99 -11.36
N LEU A 83 -1.58 2.66 -10.52
CA LEU A 83 -3.01 2.39 -10.35
C LEU A 83 -3.93 3.56 -10.73
N THR A 84 -3.46 4.82 -10.69
CA THR A 84 -4.32 5.98 -11.04
C THR A 84 -4.60 6.04 -12.54
N GLY A 85 -5.88 6.14 -12.91
CA GLY A 85 -6.31 6.33 -14.30
C GLY A 85 -6.01 5.18 -15.25
N ASN A 86 -5.74 3.97 -14.73
CA ASN A 86 -5.31 2.85 -15.56
C ASN A 86 -6.47 1.99 -16.07
N ASN A 87 -6.55 1.89 -17.40
CA ASN A 87 -7.30 0.86 -18.14
C ASN A 87 -6.38 -0.31 -18.51
N LYS A 88 -5.47 -0.70 -17.60
CA LYS A 88 -4.54 -1.81 -17.84
C LYS A 88 -5.31 -3.13 -17.99
N PRO A 89 -4.86 -4.05 -18.86
CA PRO A 89 -5.36 -5.42 -18.87
C PRO A 89 -5.21 -6.08 -17.50
N LEU A 90 -6.13 -7.00 -17.15
CA LEU A 90 -6.16 -7.66 -15.83
C LEU A 90 -4.82 -8.29 -15.42
N TYR A 91 -4.08 -8.90 -16.36
CA TYR A 91 -2.78 -9.49 -16.08
C TYR A 91 -1.72 -8.45 -15.68
N GLU A 92 -1.68 -7.30 -16.36
CA GLU A 92 -0.75 -6.23 -15.99
C GLU A 92 -1.10 -5.64 -14.64
N LEU A 93 -2.39 -5.50 -14.36
CA LEU A 93 -2.88 -5.05 -13.07
C LEU A 93 -2.51 -6.04 -11.95
N ALA A 94 -2.62 -7.35 -12.19
CA ALA A 94 -2.16 -8.38 -11.25
C ALA A 94 -0.68 -8.22 -10.91
N ARG A 95 0.16 -8.01 -11.93
CA ARG A 95 1.60 -7.76 -11.76
C ARG A 95 1.85 -6.50 -10.92
N CYS A 96 1.19 -5.39 -11.24
CA CYS A 96 1.33 -4.14 -10.47
C CYS A 96 0.94 -4.33 -9.00
N ILE A 97 -0.15 -5.06 -8.71
CA ILE A 97 -0.59 -5.35 -7.34
C ILE A 97 0.45 -6.23 -6.62
N THR A 98 0.97 -7.28 -7.26
CA THR A 98 2.02 -8.14 -6.69
C THR A 98 3.29 -7.35 -6.35
N GLU A 99 3.70 -6.43 -7.23
CA GLU A 99 4.85 -5.55 -7.00
C GLU A 99 4.62 -4.59 -5.82
N LEU A 100 3.41 -4.03 -5.70
CA LEU A 100 3.03 -3.19 -4.56
C LEU A 100 3.00 -3.98 -3.25
N ILE A 101 2.46 -5.20 -3.24
CA ILE A 101 2.48 -6.10 -2.07
C ILE A 101 3.92 -6.33 -1.63
N SER A 102 4.81 -6.65 -2.58
CA SER A 102 6.23 -6.89 -2.31
C SER A 102 6.92 -5.65 -1.72
N LEU A 103 6.61 -4.46 -2.24
CA LEU A 103 7.12 -3.18 -1.72
C LEU A 103 6.69 -2.94 -0.26
N VAL A 104 5.40 -3.15 0.04
CA VAL A 104 4.87 -2.93 1.39
C VAL A 104 5.45 -3.96 2.37
N SER A 105 5.55 -5.23 1.96
CA SER A 105 6.19 -6.30 2.74
C SER A 105 7.65 -6.00 3.04
N PHE A 106 8.40 -5.51 2.05
CA PHE A 106 9.79 -5.07 2.25
C PHE A 106 9.89 -4.00 3.33
N TYR A 107 9.00 -3.01 3.30
CA TYR A 107 8.97 -1.95 4.31
C TYR A 107 8.61 -2.48 5.70
N LEU A 108 7.58 -3.31 5.81
CA LEU A 108 7.20 -3.93 7.09
C LEU A 108 8.37 -4.71 7.70
N SER A 109 8.99 -5.62 6.94
CA SER A 109 10.15 -6.40 7.37
C SER A 109 11.34 -5.52 7.79
N ARG A 110 11.64 -4.47 7.02
CA ARG A 110 12.74 -3.56 7.33
C ARG A 110 12.50 -2.76 8.60
N ILE A 111 11.27 -2.37 8.87
CA ILE A 111 10.91 -1.60 10.06
C ILE A 111 10.91 -2.49 11.30
N GLU A 112 10.35 -3.70 11.20
CA GLU A 112 10.37 -4.70 12.27
C GLU A 112 11.81 -5.05 12.67
N GLY A 113 12.67 -5.38 11.70
CA GLY A 113 14.07 -5.70 11.97
C GLY A 113 14.90 -4.56 12.58
N ASN A 114 14.48 -3.29 12.42
CA ASN A 114 15.11 -2.16 13.09
C ASN A 114 14.53 -1.91 14.50
N ASN A 115 13.25 -2.21 14.71
CA ASN A 115 12.62 -2.08 16.02
C ASN A 115 13.24 -3.07 17.03
N ASP A 116 13.54 -4.29 16.59
CA ASP A 116 14.21 -5.30 17.41
C ASP A 116 15.64 -4.90 17.78
N LYS A 117 16.40 -4.32 16.85
CA LYS A 117 17.77 -3.84 17.13
C LYS A 117 17.81 -2.68 18.11
N ASN A 118 16.81 -1.80 18.08
CA ASN A 118 16.72 -0.67 19.02
C ASN A 118 16.27 -1.11 20.43
N ARG A 119 15.63 -2.28 20.57
CA ARG A 119 15.27 -2.86 21.87
C ARG A 119 16.44 -3.55 22.59
N ILE A 120 17.44 -4.04 21.86
CA ILE A 120 18.61 -4.73 22.44
C ILE A 120 19.61 -3.72 23.08
N LEU A 121 19.47 -2.44 22.77
CA LEU A 121 20.37 -1.37 23.25
C LEU A 121 19.89 -0.64 24.52
N HIS A 122 18.86 -1.16 25.21
CA HIS A 122 18.31 -0.57 26.44
C HIS A 122 18.39 -1.50 27.64
#